data_AF-A0A401UAA9-F1
#
_entry.id   AF-A0A401UAA9-F1
#
_cell.length_a   1.000
_cell.length_b   1.000
_cell.length_c   1.000
_cell.angle_alpha   90.00
_cell.angle_beta   90.00
_cell.angle_gamma   90.00
#
_symmetry.space_group_name_H-M   'P 1'
#
loop_
_entity.id
_entity.type
_entity.pdbx_description
1 polymer ?
#
loop_
_entity_poly.entity_id
_entity_poly.type
_entity_poly.pdbx_seq_one_letter_code
_entity_poly.pdbx_strand_id
1 'polypeptide(L)'
;MKYCLILFSFIYLPCILLAQTPSEKAREYQIQEEQYRKTILLREIDSGKYYMEIGEYELADKKLKYALDNIKSVPSELAYFFGKNSYFIGKYKQSVDWLTKYVQLKGTSGQYYQDAIAVLQKAENDLMAQRKTETAQLEEVFSQNYDIDCGPSGKVICPVCKGTTVIVKAGIFGNSYKTCNFCDKHGLLTCENYNKLIRGELAEQ
;
A
#
# COMPACT_ATOMS: atom_id res chain seq x y z
N MET A 1 86.50 -7.54 -13.41
CA MET A 1 85.41 -8.12 -14.22
C MET A 1 84.56 -9.06 -13.36
N LYS A 2 83.44 -8.59 -12.80
CA LYS A 2 82.31 -9.39 -12.25
C LYS A 2 81.26 -8.50 -11.57
N TYR A 3 80.84 -7.39 -12.19
CA TYR A 3 79.72 -6.57 -11.71
C TYR A 3 78.98 -5.93 -12.89
N CYS A 4 78.43 -6.75 -13.80
CA CYS A 4 77.69 -6.24 -14.95
C CYS A 4 76.46 -7.07 -15.32
N LEU A 5 75.88 -7.80 -14.36
CA LEU A 5 74.72 -8.68 -14.62
C LEU A 5 73.66 -8.67 -13.50
N ILE A 6 73.51 -7.55 -12.78
CA ILE A 6 72.36 -7.33 -11.90
C ILE A 6 71.91 -5.87 -12.08
N LEU A 7 71.42 -5.51 -13.26
CA LEU A 7 70.82 -4.18 -13.51
C LEU A 7 69.76 -4.19 -14.62
N PHE A 8 69.11 -5.34 -14.88
CA PHE A 8 68.07 -5.47 -15.91
C PHE A 8 66.85 -6.28 -15.47
N SER A 9 66.42 -6.14 -14.20
CA SER A 9 65.22 -6.83 -13.67
C SER A 9 64.15 -5.90 -13.08
N PHE A 10 64.26 -4.58 -13.25
CA PHE A 10 63.33 -3.62 -12.62
C PHE A 10 62.81 -2.51 -13.55
N ILE A 11 62.64 -2.79 -14.86
CA ILE A 11 62.09 -1.80 -15.82
C ILE A 11 61.02 -2.42 -16.75
N TYR A 12 60.20 -3.34 -16.24
CA TYR A 12 58.99 -3.79 -16.97
C TYR A 12 57.76 -3.85 -16.06
N LEU A 13 57.49 -2.74 -15.37
CA LEU A 13 56.19 -2.36 -14.83
C LEU A 13 56.38 -0.90 -14.37
N PRO A 14 55.68 0.12 -14.91
CA PRO A 14 54.25 0.13 -15.22
C PRO A 14 53.87 0.98 -16.46
N CYS A 15 53.22 0.42 -17.48
CA CYS A 15 52.51 1.24 -18.48
C CYS A 15 51.22 0.58 -18.94
N ILE A 16 50.41 0.13 -17.97
CA ILE A 16 48.99 -0.26 -18.17
C ILE A 16 48.09 0.75 -17.41
N LEU A 17 48.56 1.99 -17.20
CA LEU A 17 47.75 3.05 -16.60
C LEU A 17 46.99 3.80 -17.71
N LEU A 18 45.76 3.33 -17.93
CA LEU A 18 44.55 4.11 -18.24
C LEU A 18 44.52 4.91 -19.56
N ALA A 19 44.28 4.21 -20.66
CA ALA A 19 43.42 4.75 -21.72
C ALA A 19 41.99 4.22 -21.48
N GLN A 20 41.25 4.83 -20.55
CA GLN A 20 39.83 4.53 -20.39
C GLN A 20 39.11 4.90 -21.68
N THR A 21 38.36 3.97 -22.25
CA THR A 21 37.61 4.21 -23.49
C THR A 21 36.49 5.23 -23.22
N PRO A 22 36.07 6.05 -24.22
CA PRO A 22 35.00 7.03 -24.05
C PRO A 22 33.69 6.45 -23.49
N SER A 23 33.39 5.18 -23.79
CA SER A 23 32.23 4.45 -23.28
C SER A 23 32.35 4.10 -21.79
N GLU A 24 33.54 3.75 -21.30
CA GLU A 24 33.78 3.46 -19.87
C GLU A 24 33.60 4.72 -19.02
N LYS A 25 34.15 5.85 -19.46
CA LYS A 25 33.99 7.14 -18.76
C LYS A 25 32.53 7.59 -18.70
N ALA A 26 31.75 7.37 -19.76
CA ALA A 26 30.31 7.65 -19.76
C ALA A 26 29.54 6.77 -18.77
N ARG A 27 29.91 5.48 -18.68
CA ARG A 27 29.31 4.54 -17.71
C ARG A 27 29.64 4.90 -16.27
N GLU A 28 30.89 5.30 -16.00
CA GLU A 28 31.32 5.76 -14.67
C GLU A 28 30.53 6.99 -14.22
N TYR A 29 30.32 7.96 -15.11
CA TYR A 29 29.52 9.15 -14.84
C TYR A 29 28.07 8.80 -14.46
N GLN A 30 27.44 7.87 -15.19
CA GLN A 30 26.07 7.42 -14.89
C GLN A 30 25.98 6.73 -13.52
N ILE A 31 26.96 5.91 -13.17
CA ILE A 31 27.04 5.26 -11.85
C ILE A 31 27.17 6.31 -10.75
N GLN A 32 28.03 7.33 -10.96
CA GLN A 32 28.22 8.41 -10.00
C GLN A 32 26.93 9.22 -9.79
N GLU A 33 26.22 9.56 -10.87
CA GLU A 33 24.94 10.26 -10.80
C GLU A 33 23.89 9.44 -10.05
N GLU A 34 23.82 8.14 -10.30
CA GLU A 34 22.91 7.23 -9.59
C GLU A 34 23.24 7.12 -8.09
N GLN A 35 24.52 7.02 -7.73
CA GLN A 35 24.97 7.01 -6.34
C GLN A 35 24.67 8.33 -5.64
N TYR A 36 24.87 9.46 -6.32
CA TYR A 36 24.52 10.78 -5.81
C TYR A 36 23.02 10.90 -5.55
N ARG A 37 22.18 10.49 -6.52
CA ARG A 37 20.71 10.47 -6.35
C ARG A 37 20.31 9.58 -5.19
N LYS A 38 20.88 8.38 -5.07
CA LYS A 38 20.62 7.45 -3.96
C LYS A 38 20.96 8.10 -2.61
N THR A 39 22.06 8.83 -2.52
CA THR A 39 22.49 9.52 -1.30
C THR A 39 21.50 10.62 -0.89
N ILE A 40 20.99 11.39 -1.84
CA ILE A 40 19.94 12.39 -1.56
C ILE A 40 18.70 11.72 -1.00
N LEU A 41 18.22 10.63 -1.61
CA LEU A 41 17.02 9.94 -1.15
C LEU A 41 17.21 9.33 0.24
N LEU A 42 18.39 8.77 0.53
CA LEU A 42 18.72 8.26 1.88
C LEU A 42 18.66 9.38 2.93
N ARG A 43 19.15 10.60 2.61
CA ARG A 43 19.05 11.74 3.53
C ARG A 43 17.59 12.16 3.80
N GLU A 44 16.73 12.06 2.79
CA GLU A 44 15.29 12.31 2.97
C GLU A 44 14.64 11.25 3.87
N ILE A 45 15.05 9.98 3.75
CA ILE A 45 14.60 8.91 4.65
C ILE A 45 15.06 9.15 6.08
N ASP A 46 16.33 9.51 6.28
CA ASP A 46 16.87 9.83 7.61
C ASP A 46 16.18 11.05 8.24
N SER A 47 15.88 12.07 7.42
CA SER A 47 15.06 13.20 7.86
C SER A 47 13.66 12.76 8.27
N GLY A 48 13.04 11.86 7.50
CA GLY A 48 11.75 11.27 7.83
C GLY A 48 11.77 10.56 9.18
N LYS A 49 12.79 9.74 9.43
CA LYS A 49 13.00 9.05 10.72
C LYS A 49 13.14 10.03 11.88
N TYR A 50 13.97 11.07 11.71
CA TYR A 50 14.13 12.12 12.72
C TYR A 50 12.79 12.77 13.08
N TYR A 51 11.99 13.14 12.08
CA TYR A 51 10.67 13.74 12.33
C TYR A 51 9.69 12.78 13.03
N MET A 52 9.75 11.47 12.73
CA MET A 52 8.98 10.47 13.48
C MET A 52 9.40 10.39 14.94
N GLU A 53 10.71 10.47 15.24
CA GLU A 53 11.25 10.40 16.60
C GLU A 53 10.79 11.57 17.47
N ILE A 54 10.67 12.76 16.89
CA ILE A 54 10.19 13.96 17.60
C ILE A 54 8.65 14.13 17.54
N GLY A 55 7.93 13.17 16.95
CA GLY A 55 6.46 13.17 16.88
C GLY A 55 5.84 14.02 15.76
N GLU A 56 6.65 14.57 14.86
CA GLU A 56 6.22 15.38 13.71
C GLU A 56 5.83 14.49 12.52
N TYR A 57 4.81 13.65 12.71
CA TYR A 57 4.46 12.57 11.78
C TYR A 57 3.99 13.06 10.39
N GLU A 58 3.35 14.22 10.31
CA GLU A 58 2.96 14.84 9.03
C GLU A 58 4.17 15.32 8.22
N LEU A 59 5.21 15.82 8.90
CA LEU A 59 6.44 16.22 8.23
C LEU A 59 7.27 15.00 7.83
N ALA A 60 7.29 13.96 8.68
CA ALA A 60 7.86 12.67 8.33
C ALA A 60 7.17 12.05 7.10
N ASP A 61 5.85 12.13 6.99
CA ASP A 61 5.07 11.62 5.86
C ASP A 61 5.56 12.25 4.55
N LYS A 62 5.70 13.58 4.53
CA LYS A 62 6.19 14.33 3.37
C LYS A 62 7.59 13.86 2.94
N LYS A 63 8.50 13.68 3.91
CA LYS A 63 9.88 13.24 3.67
C LYS A 63 9.96 11.82 3.12
N LEU A 64 9.26 10.89 3.76
CA LEU A 64 9.24 9.48 3.36
C LEU A 64 8.53 9.26 2.02
N LYS A 65 7.43 10.00 1.77
CA LYS A 65 6.72 9.98 0.49
C LYS A 65 7.59 10.51 -0.64
N TYR A 66 8.30 11.62 -0.44
CA TYR A 66 9.26 12.11 -1.44
C TYR A 66 10.32 11.05 -1.79
N ALA A 67 10.86 10.35 -0.78
CA ALA A 67 11.81 9.26 -1.03
C ALA A 67 11.18 8.10 -1.83
N LEU A 68 9.93 7.69 -1.51
CA LEU A 68 9.20 6.65 -2.23
C LEU A 68 8.93 7.03 -3.70
N ASP A 69 8.52 8.28 -3.95
CA ASP A 69 8.17 8.76 -5.29
C ASP A 69 9.40 8.84 -6.23
N ASN A 70 10.62 8.90 -5.66
CA ASN A 70 11.86 9.13 -6.42
C ASN A 70 12.84 7.96 -6.40
N ILE A 71 12.56 6.88 -5.65
CA ILE A 71 13.44 5.73 -5.56
C ILE A 71 13.12 4.67 -6.63
N LYS A 72 14.16 4.09 -7.23
CA LYS A 72 13.99 3.00 -8.21
C LYS A 72 13.53 1.69 -7.59
N SER A 73 13.92 1.42 -6.34
CA SER A 73 13.60 0.20 -5.62
C SER A 73 13.48 0.50 -4.13
N VAL A 74 12.33 0.17 -3.54
CA VAL A 74 12.01 0.52 -2.16
C VAL A 74 12.81 -0.35 -1.17
N PRO A 75 13.68 0.24 -0.34
CA PRO A 75 14.36 -0.49 0.73
C PRO A 75 13.35 -0.98 1.76
N SER A 76 13.55 -2.17 2.33
CA SER A 76 12.62 -2.71 3.33
C SER A 76 12.47 -1.78 4.55
N GLU A 77 13.53 -1.10 4.97
CA GLU A 77 13.46 -0.14 6.08
C GLU A 77 12.53 1.03 5.80
N LEU A 78 12.54 1.56 4.57
CA LEU A 78 11.62 2.60 4.16
C LEU A 78 10.17 2.10 4.23
N ALA A 79 9.92 0.85 3.82
CA ALA A 79 8.61 0.21 3.97
C ALA A 79 8.15 0.20 5.45
N TYR A 80 9.05 -0.17 6.38
CA TYR A 80 8.74 -0.15 7.81
C TYR A 80 8.44 1.26 8.33
N PHE A 81 9.34 2.23 8.10
CA PHE A 81 9.16 3.58 8.64
C PHE A 81 7.93 4.27 8.06
N PHE A 82 7.68 4.12 6.76
CA PHE A 82 6.50 4.68 6.13
C PHE A 82 5.21 4.03 6.65
N GLY A 83 5.19 2.70 6.81
CA GLY A 83 4.05 2.00 7.40
C GLY A 83 3.79 2.41 8.85
N LYS A 84 4.84 2.54 9.67
CA LYS A 84 4.73 3.00 11.06
C LYS A 84 4.25 4.45 11.15
N ASN A 85 4.81 5.36 10.34
CA ASN A 85 4.37 6.75 10.29
C ASN A 85 2.90 6.86 9.90
N SER A 86 2.47 6.08 8.90
CA SER A 86 1.09 6.04 8.41
C SER A 86 0.09 5.68 9.52
N TYR A 87 0.48 4.83 10.47
CA TYR A 87 -0.34 4.52 11.64
C TYR A 87 -0.61 5.76 12.51
N PHE A 88 0.45 6.51 12.83
CA PHE A 88 0.35 7.67 13.73
C PHE A 88 -0.43 8.85 13.15
N ILE A 89 -0.56 8.93 11.82
CA ILE A 89 -1.39 9.92 11.12
C ILE A 89 -2.77 9.37 10.72
N GLY A 90 -3.18 8.21 11.26
CA GLY A 90 -4.51 7.63 11.04
C GLY A 90 -4.74 7.02 9.65
N LYS A 91 -3.70 6.87 8.82
CA LYS A 91 -3.78 6.21 7.51
C LYS A 91 -3.64 4.68 7.67
N TYR A 92 -4.57 4.07 8.40
CA TYR A 92 -4.46 2.67 8.84
C TYR A 92 -4.31 1.67 7.69
N LYS A 93 -5.07 1.82 6.59
CA LYS A 93 -4.92 0.96 5.42
C LYS A 93 -3.50 1.00 4.85
N GLN A 94 -2.94 2.20 4.71
CA GLN A 94 -1.58 2.37 4.21
C GLN A 94 -0.57 1.72 5.17
N SER A 95 -0.76 1.92 6.47
CA SER A 95 0.07 1.27 7.49
C SER A 95 0.08 -0.25 7.36
N VAL A 96 -1.11 -0.87 7.24
CA VAL A 96 -1.27 -2.32 7.06
C VAL A 96 -0.54 -2.81 5.82
N ASP A 97 -0.75 -2.16 4.67
CA ASP A 97 -0.17 -2.58 3.39
C ASP A 97 1.38 -2.56 3.46
N TRP A 98 1.97 -1.50 4.02
CA TRP A 98 3.43 -1.35 4.10
C TRP A 98 4.10 -2.20 5.17
N LEU A 99 3.50 -2.32 6.36
CA LEU A 99 4.04 -3.17 7.44
C LEU A 99 3.95 -4.65 7.08
N THR A 100 2.86 -5.07 6.42
CA THR A 100 2.74 -6.42 5.85
C THR A 100 3.88 -6.67 4.86
N LYS A 101 4.15 -5.71 3.97
CA LYS A 101 5.25 -5.82 3.00
C LYS A 101 6.62 -5.93 3.68
N TYR A 102 6.88 -5.14 4.73
CA TYR A 102 8.12 -5.25 5.51
C TYR A 102 8.29 -6.65 6.10
N VAL A 103 7.25 -7.16 6.76
CA VAL A 103 7.26 -8.49 7.39
C VAL A 103 7.47 -9.59 6.33
N GLN A 104 6.83 -9.49 5.17
CA GLN A 104 7.04 -10.44 4.06
C GLN A 104 8.48 -10.44 3.54
N LEU A 105 9.12 -9.27 3.44
CA LEU A 105 10.46 -9.15 2.87
C LEU A 105 11.57 -9.53 3.85
N LYS A 106 11.38 -9.24 5.14
CA LYS A 106 12.41 -9.47 6.17
C LYS A 106 12.16 -10.68 7.04
N GLY A 107 10.92 -11.12 7.19
CA GLY A 107 10.54 -12.16 8.14
C GLY A 107 10.95 -11.82 9.57
N THR A 108 11.15 -12.85 10.39
CA THR A 108 11.51 -12.73 11.81
C THR A 108 12.92 -12.19 12.06
N SER A 109 13.78 -12.15 11.04
CA SER A 109 15.15 -11.64 11.15
C SER A 109 15.25 -10.12 10.91
N GLY A 110 14.15 -9.45 10.59
CA GLY A 110 14.11 -8.00 10.44
C GLY A 110 14.37 -7.28 11.77
N GLN A 111 15.24 -6.27 11.76
CA GLN A 111 15.59 -5.48 12.96
C GLN A 111 14.37 -4.84 13.66
N TYR A 112 13.30 -4.57 12.92
CA TYR A 112 12.07 -3.96 13.43
C TYR A 112 10.90 -4.95 13.47
N TYR A 113 11.13 -6.26 13.36
CA TYR A 113 10.07 -7.25 13.23
C TYR A 113 9.03 -7.18 14.36
N GLN A 114 9.49 -7.16 15.61
CA GLN A 114 8.60 -7.12 16.78
C GLN A 114 7.73 -5.86 16.81
N ASP A 115 8.34 -4.71 16.56
CA ASP A 115 7.61 -3.43 16.53
C ASP A 115 6.67 -3.35 15.31
N ALA A 116 7.09 -3.86 14.14
CA ALA A 116 6.26 -3.89 12.94
C ALA A 116 4.99 -4.73 13.15
N ILE A 117 5.09 -5.91 13.78
CA ILE A 117 3.92 -6.75 14.10
C ILE A 117 3.01 -6.05 15.11
N ALA A 118 3.57 -5.44 16.15
CA ALA A 118 2.79 -4.73 17.15
C ALA A 118 2.00 -3.56 16.56
N VAL A 119 2.62 -2.76 15.68
CA VAL A 119 1.93 -1.66 14.99
C VAL A 119 0.95 -2.17 13.95
N LEU A 120 1.30 -3.22 13.20
CA LEU A 120 0.42 -3.83 12.20
C LEU A 120 -0.89 -4.31 12.83
N GLN A 121 -0.82 -5.01 13.97
CA GLN A 121 -2.02 -5.49 14.67
C GLN A 121 -2.91 -4.34 15.13
N LYS A 122 -2.33 -3.24 15.60
CA LYS A 122 -3.09 -2.03 15.95
C LYS A 122 -3.75 -1.42 14.73
N ALA A 123 -3.00 -1.26 13.63
CA ALA A 123 -3.50 -0.70 12.38
C ALA A 123 -4.64 -1.55 11.79
N GLU A 124 -4.57 -2.88 11.87
CA GLU A 124 -5.65 -3.77 11.42
C GLU A 124 -6.92 -3.60 12.25
N ASN A 125 -6.78 -3.52 13.57
CA ASN A 125 -7.92 -3.30 14.48
C ASN A 125 -8.57 -1.93 14.23
N ASP A 126 -7.76 -0.87 14.11
CA ASP A 126 -8.26 0.48 13.89
C ASP A 126 -8.89 0.63 12.49
N LEU A 127 -8.34 -0.04 11.47
CA LEU A 127 -8.94 -0.12 10.15
C LEU A 127 -10.31 -0.83 10.17
N MET A 128 -10.45 -1.91 10.95
CA MET A 128 -11.74 -2.57 11.11
C MET A 128 -12.75 -1.70 11.85
N ALA A 129 -12.32 -0.98 12.89
CA ALA A 129 -13.16 -0.03 13.61
C ALA A 129 -13.63 1.09 12.68
N GLN A 130 -12.72 1.69 11.90
CA GLN A 130 -13.04 2.74 10.94
C GLN A 130 -14.10 2.29 9.93
N ARG A 131 -13.96 1.09 9.35
CA ARG A 131 -14.95 0.53 8.41
C ARG A 131 -16.33 0.33 9.04
N LYS A 132 -16.38 -0.08 10.31
CA LYS A 132 -17.66 -0.22 11.04
C LYS A 132 -18.34 1.13 11.22
N THR A 133 -17.57 2.16 11.58
CA THR A 133 -18.10 3.53 11.73
C THR A 133 -18.58 4.09 10.40
N GLU A 134 -17.83 3.92 9.31
CA GLU A 134 -18.24 4.35 7.97
C GLU A 134 -19.53 3.63 7.52
N THR A 135 -19.65 2.33 7.79
CA THR A 135 -20.86 1.56 7.49
C THR A 135 -22.05 2.05 8.31
N ALA A 136 -21.87 2.29 9.61
CA ALA A 136 -22.93 2.81 10.47
C ALA A 136 -23.38 4.24 10.08
N GLN A 137 -22.46 5.10 9.67
CA GLN A 137 -22.80 6.44 9.15
C GLN A 137 -23.57 6.37 7.84
N LEU A 138 -23.22 5.44 6.95
CA LEU A 138 -23.98 5.21 5.71
C LEU A 138 -25.39 4.71 6.04
N GLU A 139 -25.52 3.74 6.96
CA GLU A 139 -26.82 3.27 7.43
C GLU A 139 -27.67 4.41 8.01
N GLU A 140 -27.06 5.31 8.82
CA GLU A 140 -27.75 6.48 9.37
C GLU A 140 -28.27 7.41 8.27
N VAL A 141 -27.46 7.73 7.25
CA VAL A 141 -27.87 8.58 6.13
C VAL A 141 -29.01 7.95 5.33
N PHE A 142 -28.93 6.65 5.02
CA PHE A 142 -29.99 5.94 4.29
C PHE A 142 -31.24 5.68 5.13
N SER A 143 -31.15 5.77 6.46
CA SER A 143 -32.29 5.64 7.37
C SER A 143 -33.08 6.94 7.57
N GLN A 144 -32.59 8.08 7.07
CA GLN A 144 -33.36 9.33 7.16
C GLN A 144 -34.60 9.26 6.26
N ASN A 145 -35.73 9.82 6.74
CA ASN A 145 -37.06 9.76 6.12
C ASN A 145 -37.15 10.56 4.80
N TYR A 146 -36.37 10.20 3.79
CA TYR A 146 -36.52 10.68 2.43
C TYR A 146 -36.68 9.49 1.48
N ASP A 147 -37.55 9.62 0.49
CA ASP A 147 -37.68 8.62 -0.57
C ASP A 147 -36.66 8.96 -1.69
N ILE A 148 -35.91 7.94 -2.11
CA ILE A 148 -35.05 7.99 -3.28
C ILE A 148 -35.93 7.99 -4.54
N ASP A 149 -35.77 9.03 -5.37
CA ASP A 149 -36.35 9.06 -6.71
C ASP A 149 -35.60 8.08 -7.63
N CYS A 150 -36.30 7.05 -8.07
CA CYS A 150 -35.76 6.01 -8.94
C CYS A 150 -35.77 6.37 -10.43
N GLY A 151 -36.19 7.60 -10.77
CA GLY A 151 -36.28 8.07 -12.16
C GLY A 151 -37.47 7.50 -12.92
N PRO A 152 -37.56 7.78 -14.24
CA PRO A 152 -38.79 7.61 -15.03
C PRO A 152 -39.21 6.15 -15.24
N SER A 153 -38.31 5.18 -15.06
CA SER A 153 -38.65 3.75 -15.17
C SER A 153 -39.42 3.23 -13.95
N GLY A 154 -39.32 3.91 -12.80
CA GLY A 154 -39.90 3.47 -11.53
C GLY A 154 -39.40 2.11 -11.03
N LYS A 155 -38.33 1.57 -11.63
CA LYS A 155 -37.78 0.24 -11.35
C LYS A 155 -36.27 0.31 -11.21
N VAL A 156 -35.77 -0.45 -10.26
CA VAL A 156 -34.34 -0.53 -9.94
C VAL A 156 -33.89 -1.98 -9.87
N ILE A 157 -32.63 -2.22 -10.24
CA ILE A 157 -32.02 -3.53 -10.08
C ILE A 157 -31.89 -3.82 -8.59
N CYS A 158 -32.30 -5.01 -8.16
CA CYS A 158 -32.25 -5.40 -6.76
C CYS A 158 -30.80 -5.36 -6.25
N PRO A 159 -30.48 -4.56 -5.23
CA PRO A 159 -29.11 -4.46 -4.72
C PRO A 159 -28.67 -5.73 -3.97
N VAL A 160 -29.62 -6.53 -3.45
CA VAL A 160 -29.33 -7.76 -2.68
C VAL A 160 -28.76 -8.86 -3.57
N CYS A 161 -29.40 -9.13 -4.71
CA CYS A 161 -28.96 -10.15 -5.67
C CYS A 161 -28.24 -9.56 -6.89
N LYS A 162 -28.13 -8.24 -6.99
CA LYS A 162 -27.52 -7.55 -8.15
C LYS A 162 -28.16 -7.95 -9.49
N GLY A 163 -29.48 -8.20 -9.47
CA GLY A 163 -30.24 -8.61 -10.65
C GLY A 163 -30.15 -10.09 -11.03
N THR A 164 -29.36 -10.91 -10.33
CA THR A 164 -29.16 -12.33 -10.67
C THR A 164 -30.25 -13.26 -10.13
N THR A 165 -31.18 -12.72 -9.33
CA THR A 165 -32.20 -13.46 -8.54
C THR A 165 -31.66 -14.49 -7.55
N VAL A 166 -30.34 -14.61 -7.40
CA VAL A 166 -29.68 -15.56 -6.50
C VAL A 166 -28.62 -14.87 -5.66
N ILE A 167 -28.74 -15.01 -4.35
CA ILE A 167 -27.75 -14.57 -3.37
C ILE A 167 -26.69 -15.66 -3.22
N VAL A 168 -25.45 -15.32 -3.53
CA VAL A 168 -24.30 -16.21 -3.41
C VAL A 168 -23.50 -15.83 -2.16
N LYS A 169 -23.36 -16.75 -1.20
CA LYS A 169 -22.50 -16.55 -0.02
C LYS A 169 -21.36 -17.56 -0.06
N ALA A 170 -20.13 -17.05 -0.15
CA ALA A 170 -18.91 -17.85 -0.07
C ALA A 170 -18.70 -18.35 1.37
N GLY A 171 -18.61 -19.66 1.55
CA GLY A 171 -18.32 -20.30 2.83
C GLY A 171 -17.06 -21.16 2.77
N ILE A 172 -16.59 -21.60 3.93
CA ILE A 172 -15.41 -22.45 4.08
C ILE A 172 -15.52 -23.82 3.37
N PHE A 173 -16.74 -24.27 3.06
CA PHE A 173 -17.03 -25.52 2.35
C PHE A 173 -17.52 -25.32 0.91
N GLY A 174 -17.42 -24.09 0.38
CA GLY A 174 -17.89 -23.72 -0.95
C GLY A 174 -18.99 -22.65 -0.94
N ASN A 175 -19.50 -22.34 -2.14
CA ASN A 175 -20.52 -21.32 -2.31
C ASN A 175 -21.91 -21.88 -1.95
N SER A 176 -22.66 -21.14 -1.14
CA SER A 176 -24.08 -21.39 -0.92
C SER A 176 -24.92 -20.46 -1.79
N TYR A 177 -25.96 -21.01 -2.39
CA TYR A 177 -26.85 -20.32 -3.32
C TYR A 177 -28.24 -20.30 -2.71
N LYS A 178 -28.84 -19.11 -2.60
CA LYS A 178 -30.21 -18.94 -2.14
C LYS A 178 -30.95 -18.02 -3.10
N THR A 179 -32.19 -18.36 -3.44
CA THR A 179 -33.06 -17.47 -4.21
C THR A 179 -33.27 -16.17 -3.45
N CYS A 180 -33.28 -15.05 -4.18
CA CYS A 180 -33.54 -13.73 -3.61
C CYS A 180 -35.05 -13.55 -3.40
N ASN A 181 -35.47 -13.43 -2.14
CA ASN A 181 -36.89 -13.25 -1.77
C ASN A 181 -37.32 -11.77 -1.77
N PHE A 182 -36.46 -10.85 -2.19
CA PHE A 182 -36.76 -9.41 -2.14
C PHE A 182 -37.23 -8.85 -3.48
N CYS A 183 -36.86 -9.47 -4.60
CA CYS A 183 -37.08 -8.95 -5.95
C CYS A 183 -38.00 -9.83 -6.79
N ASP A 184 -38.45 -9.30 -7.92
CA ASP A 184 -39.19 -10.08 -8.89
C ASP A 184 -38.32 -11.17 -9.56
N LYS A 185 -38.94 -11.97 -10.42
CA LYS A 185 -38.28 -13.05 -11.18
C LYS A 185 -37.21 -12.57 -12.17
N HIS A 186 -37.08 -11.26 -12.37
CA HIS A 186 -36.10 -10.62 -13.22
C HIS A 186 -35.02 -9.87 -12.43
N GLY A 187 -35.04 -9.97 -11.09
CA GLY A 187 -34.06 -9.30 -10.25
C GLY A 187 -34.32 -7.81 -10.08
N LEU A 188 -35.56 -7.35 -10.29
CA LEU A 188 -35.95 -5.95 -10.22
C LEU A 188 -36.83 -5.67 -8.99
N LEU A 189 -36.78 -4.44 -8.51
CA LEU A 189 -37.62 -3.87 -7.47
C LEU A 189 -38.42 -2.70 -8.06
N THR A 190 -39.66 -2.53 -7.59
CA THR A 190 -40.37 -1.25 -7.77
C THR A 190 -39.69 -0.18 -6.93
N CYS A 191 -39.84 1.09 -7.30
CA CYS A 191 -39.26 2.18 -6.54
C CYS A 191 -39.75 2.21 -5.08
N GLU A 192 -41.01 1.85 -4.84
CA GLU A 192 -41.57 1.71 -3.49
C GLU A 192 -40.86 0.59 -2.71
N ASN A 193 -40.72 -0.60 -3.30
CA ASN A 193 -40.06 -1.72 -2.62
C ASN A 193 -38.58 -1.45 -2.40
N TYR A 194 -37.92 -0.71 -3.29
CA TYR A 194 -36.54 -0.27 -3.09
C TYR A 194 -36.41 0.69 -1.91
N ASN A 195 -37.28 1.69 -1.81
CA ASN A 195 -37.32 2.62 -0.68
C ASN A 195 -37.67 1.92 0.65
N LYS A 196 -38.51 0.88 0.63
CA LYS A 196 -38.74 0.02 1.80
C LYS A 196 -37.52 -0.84 2.13
N LEU A 197 -36.82 -1.35 1.12
CA LEU A 197 -35.64 -2.20 1.30
C LEU A 197 -34.48 -1.45 1.95
N ILE A 198 -34.15 -0.24 1.48
CA ILE A 198 -33.05 0.57 2.03
C ILE A 198 -33.33 1.03 3.48
N ARG A 199 -34.60 1.15 3.86
CA ARG A 199 -35.04 1.44 5.24
C ARG A 199 -35.12 0.20 6.14
N GLY A 200 -34.92 -1.00 5.60
CA GLY A 200 -35.08 -2.25 6.34
C GLY A 200 -36.54 -2.65 6.62
N GLU A 201 -37.50 -2.05 5.91
CA GLU A 201 -38.95 -2.27 6.08
C GLU A 201 -39.53 -3.29 5.09
N LEU A 202 -38.77 -3.68 4.05
CA LEU A 202 -39.23 -4.66 3.07
C LEU A 202 -39.15 -6.08 3.63
N ALA A 203 -40.29 -6.73 3.82
CA ALA A 203 -40.36 -8.13 4.18
C ALA A 203 -39.94 -9.05 3.03
N GLU A 204 -39.33 -10.20 3.36
CA GLU A 204 -39.08 -11.29 2.41
C GLU A 204 -40.42 -11.82 1.86
N GLN A 205 -40.48 -12.06 0.55
CA GLN A 205 -41.66 -12.56 -0.18
C GLN A 205 -41.59 -14.07 -0.44
#